data_AF-A0A6P0MY20-F1
#
_entry.id   AF-A0A6P0MY20-F1
#
_cell.length_a   1.000
_cell.length_b   1.000
_cell.length_c   1.000
_cell.angle_alpha   90.00
_cell.angle_beta   90.00
_cell.angle_gamma   90.00
#
_symmetry.space_group_name_H-M   'P 1'
#
loop_
_entity.id
_entity.type
_entity.pdbx_description
1 polymer ?
#
loop_
_entity_poly.entity_id
_entity_poly.type
_entity_poly.pdbx_seq_one_letter_code
_entity_poly.pdbx_strand_id
1 'polypeptide(L)'
;MVLKRRNFLKFLGAGATTVALSNLTFCTQKFSTSLTASESLGNSISFKPVKGPIPLPTDGVEVAKQTQSYSTYEVVDDLVLPEGFTYDVIAAWGDKVGDSRFGYNNDYLAFIETGE
;
A
#
# COMPACT_ATOMS: atom_id res chain seq x y z
N MET A 1 42.23 -38.19 5.03
CA MET A 1 41.45 -37.71 3.85
C MET A 1 41.75 -36.23 3.69
N VAL A 2 42.45 -35.81 2.63
CA VAL A 2 42.84 -34.40 2.46
C VAL A 2 41.74 -33.69 1.65
N LEU A 3 40.96 -32.84 2.31
CA LEU A 3 39.94 -32.01 1.68
C LEU A 3 40.61 -30.95 0.80
N LYS A 4 40.38 -31.01 -0.52
CA LYS A 4 40.88 -29.98 -1.44
C LYS A 4 40.24 -28.64 -1.10
N ARG A 5 41.05 -27.56 -1.01
CA ARG A 5 40.59 -26.18 -0.75
C ARG A 5 39.39 -25.77 -1.60
N ARG A 6 39.37 -26.17 -2.88
CA ARG A 6 38.25 -25.93 -3.79
C ARG A 6 36.94 -26.56 -3.34
N ASN A 7 36.97 -27.76 -2.77
CA ASN A 7 35.77 -28.46 -2.30
C ASN A 7 35.26 -27.84 -1.00
N PHE A 8 36.18 -27.44 -0.11
CA PHE A 8 35.82 -26.69 1.09
C PHE A 8 35.17 -25.34 0.75
N LEU A 9 35.75 -24.58 -0.19
CA LEU A 9 35.20 -23.28 -0.61
C LEU A 9 33.85 -23.42 -1.32
N LYS A 10 33.63 -24.49 -2.10
CA LYS A 10 32.31 -24.78 -2.67
C LYS A 10 31.26 -25.07 -1.60
N PHE A 11 31.62 -25.86 -0.59
CA PHE A 11 30.72 -26.17 0.52
C PHE A 11 30.40 -24.93 1.37
N LEU A 12 31.42 -24.14 1.70
CA LEU A 12 31.27 -22.91 2.46
C LEU A 12 30.45 -21.85 1.71
N GLY A 13 30.72 -21.67 0.41
CA GLY A 13 29.96 -20.75 -0.44
C GLY A 13 28.50 -21.16 -0.59
N ALA A 14 28.23 -22.44 -0.88
CA ALA A 14 26.87 -22.96 -0.98
C ALA A 14 26.09 -22.81 0.34
N GLY A 15 26.72 -23.14 1.48
CA GLY A 15 26.09 -23.01 2.79
C GLY A 15 25.81 -21.55 3.21
N ALA A 16 26.72 -20.63 2.92
CA ALA A 16 26.52 -19.21 3.22
C ALA A 16 25.37 -18.61 2.38
N THR A 17 25.24 -19.01 1.12
CA THR A 17 24.14 -18.54 0.26
C THR A 17 22.77 -19.04 0.71
N THR A 18 22.65 -20.29 1.17
CA THR A 18 21.35 -20.83 1.64
C THR A 18 20.87 -20.18 2.93
N VAL A 19 21.76 -19.82 3.86
CA VAL A 19 21.38 -19.10 5.09
C VAL A 19 21.01 -17.64 4.82
N ALA A 20 21.71 -16.96 3.88
CA ALA A 20 21.36 -15.58 3.52
C ALA A 20 20.04 -15.49 2.74
N LEU A 21 19.72 -16.51 1.92
CA LEU A 21 18.51 -16.55 1.09
C LEU A 21 17.31 -17.26 1.77
N SER A 22 17.46 -17.85 2.96
CA SER A 22 16.34 -18.53 3.64
C SER A 22 15.21 -17.58 4.08
N ASN A 23 15.48 -16.28 4.16
CA ASN A 23 14.46 -15.24 4.39
C ASN A 23 13.80 -14.75 3.08
N LEU A 24 14.31 -15.14 1.91
CA LEU A 24 13.71 -14.84 0.59
C LEU A 24 12.74 -15.93 0.12
N THR A 25 12.62 -17.05 0.84
CA THR A 25 11.59 -18.07 0.63
C THR A 25 10.16 -17.59 0.95
N PHE A 26 9.99 -16.35 1.41
CA PHE A 26 8.69 -15.68 1.44
C PHE A 26 8.17 -15.30 0.04
N CYS A 27 9.04 -15.33 -0.99
CA CYS A 27 8.68 -15.00 -2.38
C CYS A 27 8.03 -16.17 -3.14
N THR A 28 7.93 -17.37 -2.54
CA THR A 28 7.22 -18.53 -3.13
C THR A 28 5.81 -18.75 -2.58
N GLN A 29 5.27 -17.83 -1.78
CA GLN A 29 3.82 -17.67 -1.72
C GLN A 29 3.38 -17.33 -3.15
N LYS A 30 2.83 -18.33 -3.84
CA LYS A 30 2.08 -18.13 -5.07
C LYS A 30 1.01 -17.11 -4.74
N PHE A 31 1.29 -15.84 -5.04
CA PHE A 31 0.28 -14.82 -5.17
C PHE A 31 -0.50 -15.18 -6.42
N SER A 32 -1.40 -16.16 -6.27
CA SER A 32 -2.45 -16.45 -7.21
C SER A 32 -3.41 -15.26 -7.16
N THR A 33 -3.04 -14.14 -7.77
CA THR A 33 -4.01 -13.19 -8.28
C THR A 33 -4.63 -13.85 -9.50
N SER A 34 -5.52 -14.81 -9.27
CA SER A 34 -6.62 -15.00 -10.20
C SER A 34 -7.49 -13.75 -10.05
N LEU A 35 -7.16 -12.71 -10.81
CA LEU A 35 -8.12 -11.67 -11.17
C LEU A 35 -9.13 -12.31 -12.13
N THR A 36 -9.93 -13.23 -11.61
CA THR A 36 -11.28 -13.42 -12.13
C THR A 36 -11.96 -12.09 -11.85
N ALA A 37 -12.26 -11.33 -12.91
CA ALA A 37 -13.13 -10.18 -12.83
C ALA A 37 -14.47 -10.67 -12.28
N SER A 38 -14.61 -10.66 -10.96
CA SER A 38 -15.87 -10.88 -10.27
C SER A 38 -16.72 -9.65 -10.54
N GLU A 39 -17.55 -9.75 -11.56
CA GLU A 39 -18.79 -9.01 -11.64
C GLU A 39 -19.52 -9.18 -10.29
N SER A 40 -19.90 -8.06 -9.66
CA SER A 40 -20.49 -7.91 -8.32
C SER A 40 -19.52 -7.88 -7.12
N LEU A 41 -18.79 -6.78 -6.97
CA LEU A 41 -18.27 -6.32 -5.66
C LEU A 41 -19.34 -5.58 -4.84
N GLY A 42 -20.58 -6.08 -4.88
CA GLY A 42 -21.75 -5.43 -4.26
C GLY A 42 -21.97 -5.72 -2.78
N ASN A 43 -21.13 -6.54 -2.14
CA ASN A 43 -21.13 -6.86 -0.71
C ASN A 43 -19.69 -7.25 -0.37
N SER A 44 -18.87 -6.49 0.37
CA SER A 44 -19.02 -6.24 1.81
C SER A 44 -18.05 -5.15 2.30
N ILE A 45 -17.98 -4.01 1.61
CA ILE A 45 -17.21 -2.88 2.14
C ILE A 45 -18.07 -2.24 3.25
N SER A 46 -17.55 -2.12 4.47
CA SER A 46 -18.30 -1.63 5.64
C SER A 46 -18.54 -0.12 5.64
N PHE A 47 -18.14 0.58 4.57
CA PHE A 47 -18.30 2.01 4.42
C PHE A 47 -18.80 2.35 3.01
N LYS A 48 -19.40 3.53 2.86
CA LYS A 48 -19.82 4.07 1.57
C LYS A 48 -18.66 4.85 0.92
N PRO A 49 -18.14 4.42 -0.24
CA PRO A 49 -17.03 5.13 -0.90
C PRO A 49 -17.37 6.57 -1.27
N VAL A 50 -16.36 7.44 -1.27
CA VAL A 50 -16.48 8.82 -1.72
C VAL A 50 -16.58 8.85 -3.25
N LYS A 51 -17.55 9.60 -3.77
CA LYS A 51 -17.75 9.75 -5.22
C LYS A 51 -16.67 10.66 -5.81
N GLY A 52 -15.87 10.11 -6.72
CA GLY A 52 -14.89 10.87 -7.50
C GLY A 52 -15.49 11.57 -8.73
N PRO A 53 -14.69 12.38 -9.44
CA PRO A 53 -15.11 13.06 -10.68
C PRO A 53 -15.20 12.11 -11.88
N ILE A 54 -14.58 10.94 -11.82
CA ILE A 54 -14.52 9.96 -12.92
C ILE A 54 -15.44 8.79 -12.57
N PRO A 55 -16.38 8.40 -13.46
CA PRO A 55 -17.22 7.23 -13.24
C PRO A 55 -16.37 5.95 -13.23
N LEU A 56 -16.51 5.16 -12.16
CA LEU A 56 -15.86 3.87 -12.04
C LEU A 56 -16.87 2.74 -12.24
N PRO A 57 -16.46 1.57 -12.76
CA PRO A 57 -17.34 0.40 -12.87
C PRO A 57 -17.93 -0.04 -11.51
N THR A 58 -17.25 0.27 -10.41
CA THR A 58 -17.66 -0.03 -9.04
C THR A 58 -18.79 0.85 -8.53
N ASP A 59 -19.11 1.95 -9.20
CA ASP A 59 -20.11 2.92 -8.73
C ASP A 59 -21.55 2.43 -8.95
N GLY A 60 -21.74 1.32 -9.67
CA GLY A 60 -23.06 0.75 -9.97
C GLY A 60 -23.94 1.63 -10.86
N VAL A 61 -23.37 2.65 -11.50
CA VAL A 61 -24.07 3.55 -12.43
C VAL A 61 -24.06 2.95 -13.83
N GLU A 62 -25.26 2.67 -14.36
CA GLU A 62 -25.47 2.23 -15.74
C GLU A 62 -24.84 3.21 -16.74
N VAL A 63 -24.17 2.68 -17.77
CA VAL A 63 -23.41 3.45 -18.77
C VAL A 63 -24.23 4.60 -19.37
N ALA A 64 -25.51 4.37 -19.66
CA ALA A 64 -26.41 5.37 -20.23
C ALA A 64 -26.64 6.59 -19.31
N LYS A 65 -26.50 6.43 -17.98
CA LYS A 65 -26.74 7.49 -16.98
C LYS A 65 -25.46 8.14 -16.48
N GLN A 66 -24.28 7.62 -16.83
CA GLN A 66 -23.00 8.14 -16.34
C GLN A 66 -22.79 9.61 -16.74
N THR A 67 -23.06 9.97 -18.00
CA THR A 67 -22.89 11.36 -18.48
C THR A 67 -23.73 12.34 -17.65
N GLN A 68 -24.96 11.98 -17.30
CA GLN A 68 -25.82 12.84 -16.50
C GLN A 68 -25.34 12.89 -15.04
N SER A 69 -25.04 11.74 -14.44
CA SER A 69 -24.61 11.61 -13.04
C SER A 69 -23.26 12.25 -12.74
N TYR A 70 -22.38 12.40 -13.73
CA TYR A 70 -21.03 12.97 -13.60
C TYR A 70 -20.88 14.27 -14.42
N SER A 71 -21.99 14.90 -14.82
CA SER A 71 -21.98 16.16 -15.58
C SER A 71 -21.42 17.35 -14.80
N THR A 72 -21.49 17.30 -13.47
CA THR A 72 -20.99 18.33 -12.56
C THR A 72 -20.21 17.68 -11.43
N TYR A 73 -19.15 18.34 -11.00
CA TYR A 73 -18.35 17.95 -9.85
C TYR A 73 -17.97 19.19 -9.05
N GLU A 74 -18.12 19.12 -7.73
CA GLU A 74 -17.70 20.16 -6.80
C GLU A 74 -16.29 19.85 -6.32
N VAL A 75 -15.38 20.80 -6.49
CA VAL A 75 -14.00 20.69 -6.02
C VAL A 75 -13.94 21.29 -4.62
N VAL A 76 -13.55 20.46 -3.64
CA VAL A 76 -13.33 20.87 -2.26
C VAL A 76 -11.83 20.79 -1.99
N ASP A 77 -11.23 21.88 -1.50
CA ASP A 77 -9.83 21.93 -1.09
C ASP A 77 -9.66 21.36 0.33
N ASP A 78 -10.06 20.10 0.49
CA ASP A 78 -10.05 19.37 1.76
C ASP A 78 -9.99 17.86 1.52
N LEU A 79 -9.56 17.09 2.53
CA LEU A 79 -9.56 15.64 2.51
C LEU A 79 -10.98 15.11 2.79
N VAL A 80 -11.69 14.73 1.72
CA VAL A 80 -13.03 14.14 1.84
C VAL A 80 -12.93 12.64 2.18
N LEU A 81 -13.58 12.23 3.27
CA LEU A 81 -13.58 10.85 3.76
C LEU A 81 -14.98 10.23 3.74
N PRO A 82 -15.09 8.88 3.77
CA PRO A 82 -16.35 8.20 4.02
C PRO A 82 -16.95 8.56 5.39
N GLU A 83 -18.27 8.38 5.50
CA GLU A 83 -18.98 8.54 6.77
C GLU A 83 -18.39 7.64 7.87
N GLY A 84 -18.21 8.20 9.07
CA GLY A 84 -17.63 7.49 10.22
C GLY A 84 -16.10 7.53 10.29
N PHE A 85 -15.42 8.10 9.30
CA PHE A 85 -13.98 8.31 9.32
C PHE A 85 -13.64 9.77 9.66
N THR A 86 -12.47 9.96 10.25
CA THR A 86 -11.90 11.27 10.60
C THR A 86 -10.43 11.29 10.24
N TYR A 87 -9.86 12.49 10.14
CA TYR A 87 -8.42 12.67 10.02
C TYR A 87 -7.96 13.74 11.00
N ASP A 88 -6.71 13.61 11.45
CA ASP A 88 -6.03 14.60 12.26
C ASP A 88 -4.70 14.96 11.60
N VAL A 89 -4.36 16.24 11.60
CA VAL A 89 -3.04 16.72 11.16
C VAL A 89 -2.06 16.52 12.30
N ILE A 90 -1.15 15.56 12.15
CA ILE A 90 -0.15 15.22 13.19
C ILE A 90 1.11 16.08 13.13
N ALA A 91 1.46 16.59 11.95
CA ALA A 91 2.57 17.52 11.71
C ALA A 91 2.42 18.14 10.32
N ALA A 92 2.81 19.42 10.20
CA ALA A 92 2.89 20.16 8.95
C ALA A 92 4.28 20.80 8.79
N TRP A 93 4.61 21.19 7.55
CA TRP A 93 5.87 21.89 7.26
C TRP A 93 6.07 23.09 8.19
N GLY A 94 7.23 23.12 8.84
CA GLY A 94 7.62 24.21 9.74
C GLY A 94 7.22 24.01 11.20
N ASP A 95 6.39 23.01 11.53
CA ASP A 95 6.06 22.68 12.92
C ASP A 95 7.32 22.35 13.73
N LYS A 96 7.33 22.73 15.01
CA LYS A 96 8.50 22.50 15.88
C LYS A 96 8.57 21.04 16.29
N VAL A 97 9.74 20.42 16.13
CA VAL A 97 10.00 19.03 16.54
C VAL A 97 11.33 18.99 17.30
N GLY A 98 11.27 18.86 18.63
CA GLY A 98 12.44 18.98 19.50
C GLY A 98 13.15 20.32 19.31
N ASP A 99 14.43 20.27 18.93
CA ASP A 99 15.27 21.43 18.63
C ASP A 99 15.27 21.84 17.14
N SER A 100 14.44 21.18 16.31
CA SER A 100 14.34 21.41 14.87
C SER A 100 12.90 21.71 14.43
N ARG A 101 12.66 21.64 13.12
CA ARG A 101 11.35 21.81 12.47
C ARG A 101 11.06 20.71 11.47
N PHE A 102 9.78 20.44 11.25
CA PHE A 102 9.31 19.48 10.26
C PHE A 102 9.63 19.98 8.84
N GLY A 103 10.14 19.06 8.00
CA GLY A 103 10.62 19.36 6.65
C GLY A 103 9.51 19.74 5.67
N TYR A 104 9.89 20.39 4.57
CA TYR A 104 9.00 20.70 3.45
C TYR A 104 8.80 19.47 2.56
N ASN A 105 7.59 19.31 1.98
CA ASN A 105 7.20 18.20 1.10
C ASN A 105 7.60 16.82 1.64
N ASN A 106 7.03 16.46 2.79
CA ASN A 106 7.20 15.11 3.32
C ASN A 106 6.68 14.08 2.31
N ASP A 107 7.46 13.04 2.07
CA ASP A 107 7.12 11.97 1.13
C ASP A 107 7.27 10.62 1.86
N TYR A 108 8.51 10.15 2.03
CA TYR A 108 8.76 8.91 2.76
C TYR A 108 8.45 9.05 4.26
N LEU A 109 7.60 8.13 4.76
CA LEU A 109 7.24 7.98 6.15
C LEU A 109 7.34 6.50 6.54
N ALA A 110 7.84 6.23 7.74
CA ALA A 110 7.85 4.90 8.34
C ALA A 110 7.39 5.01 9.79
N PHE A 111 6.54 4.07 10.20
CA PHE A 111 6.14 3.93 11.59
C PHE A 111 6.89 2.72 12.17
N ILE A 112 7.70 2.96 13.20
CA ILE A 112 8.49 1.94 13.86
C ILE A 112 7.92 1.76 15.26
N GLU A 113 7.52 0.53 15.57
CA GLU A 113 7.10 0.15 16.92
C GLU A 113 8.29 0.27 17.88
N THR A 114 8.10 1.00 18.98
CA THR A 114 9.16 1.24 19.97
C THR A 114 9.18 0.22 21.11
N GLY A 115 8.28 -0.77 21.09
CA GLY A 115 8.16 -1.83 22.08
C GLY A 115 7.52 -1.35 23.39
N GLU A 116 6.22 -1.57 23.50
CA GLU A 116 5.57 -1.98 24.75
C GLU A 116 5.10 -3.43 24.61
#